data_AF-A0A954M437-F1
#
_entry.id   AF-A0A954M437-F1
#
_cell.length_a   1.000
_cell.length_b   1.000
_cell.length_c   1.000
_cell.angle_alpha   90.00
_cell.angle_beta   90.00
_cell.angle_gamma   90.00
#
_symmetry.space_group_name_H-M   'P 1'
#
loop_
_entity.id
_entity.type
_entity.pdbx_description
1 polymer ?
#
loop_
_entity_poly.entity_id
_entity_poly.type
_entity_poly.pdbx_seq_one_letter_code
_entity_poly.pdbx_strand_id
1 'polypeptide(L)' 'MQNDIGLIGLAVMGQNLVLNMADHGFTVAVYNRTVSKVDEFVNGSAKE' A
#
# COMPACT_ATOMS: atom_id res chain seq x y z
N MET A 1 13.22 6.26 7.86
CA MET A 1 12.95 4.82 8.05
C MET A 1 13.03 4.16 6.69
N GLN A 2 13.70 3.01 6.60
CA GLN A 2 13.79 2.24 5.36
C GLN A 2 12.61 1.27 5.31
N ASN A 3 11.99 1.13 4.13
CA ASN A 3 10.95 0.12 3.88
C ASN A 3 11.55 -0.96 2.98
N ASP A 4 11.05 -2.19 3.07
CA ASP A 4 11.55 -3.33 2.29
C ASP A 4 11.20 -3.21 0.80
N ILE A 5 10.01 -2.68 0.50
CA ILE A 5 9.46 -2.63 -0.86
C ILE A 5 8.78 -1.27 -1.10
N GLY A 6 8.89 -0.76 -2.33
CA GLY A 6 8.12 0.40 -2.80
C GLY A 6 7.14 -0.02 -3.89
N LEU A 7 5.87 0.38 -3.76
CA LEU A 7 4.82 0.13 -4.75
C LEU A 7 4.21 1.45 -5.23
N ILE A 8 4.20 1.65 -6.55
CA ILE A 8 3.57 2.80 -7.20
C ILE A 8 2.33 2.33 -7.96
N GLY A 9 1.16 2.88 -7.60
CA GLY A 9 -0.12 2.60 -8.24
C GLY A 9 -1.07 1.81 -7.33
N LEU A 10 -2.10 2.50 -6.81
CA LEU A 10 -3.06 1.94 -5.86
C LEU A 10 -4.44 1.67 -6.49
N ALA A 11 -4.44 0.95 -7.61
CA ALA A 11 -5.66 0.31 -8.11
C ALA A 11 -5.94 -1.00 -7.33
N VAL A 12 -7.03 -1.70 -7.65
CA VAL A 12 -7.47 -2.91 -6.92
C VAL A 12 -6.37 -3.99 -6.84
N MET A 13 -5.66 -4.25 -7.93
CA MET A 13 -4.55 -5.22 -7.93
C MET A 13 -3.39 -4.77 -7.03
N GLY A 14 -2.99 -3.49 -7.12
CA GLY A 14 -1.88 -2.95 -6.34
C GLY A 14 -2.15 -2.99 -4.85
N GLN A 15 -3.37 -2.64 -4.43
CA GLN A 15 -3.80 -2.70 -3.03
C GLN A 15 -3.71 -4.12 -2.48
N ASN A 16 -4.25 -5.12 -3.20
CA ASN A 16 -4.18 -6.52 -2.77
C ASN A 16 -2.74 -7.05 -2.67
N LEU A 17 -1.86 -6.61 -3.57
CA LEU A 17 -0.45 -7.00 -3.52
C LEU A 17 0.25 -6.43 -2.27
N VAL A 18 -0.05 -5.16 -1.93
CA VAL A 18 0.48 -4.54 -0.70
C VAL A 18 0.00 -5.28 0.54
N LEU A 19 -1.29 -5.61 0.62
CA LEU A 19 -1.86 -6.34 1.76
C LEU A 19 -1.21 -7.72 1.90
N ASN A 20 -1.06 -8.45 0.79
CA ASN A 20 -0.39 -9.74 0.81
C ASN A 20 1.07 -9.64 1.30
N MET A 21 1.82 -8.62 0.87
CA MET A 21 3.19 -8.39 1.34
C MET A 21 3.22 -8.02 2.83
N ALA A 22 2.30 -7.17 3.29
CA ALA A 22 2.18 -6.80 4.69
C ALA A 22 1.87 -8.02 5.58
N ASP A 23 0.97 -8.91 5.14
CA ASP A 23 0.65 -10.16 5.83
C ASP A 23 1.85 -11.11 5.93
N HIS A 24 2.79 -11.03 4.98
CA HIS A 24 4.04 -11.81 4.98
C HIS A 24 5.19 -11.10 5.69
N GLY A 25 4.91 -10.00 6.41
CA GLY A 25 5.88 -9.31 7.27
C GLY A 25 6.78 -8.31 6.55
N PHE A 26 6.45 -7.90 5.32
CA PHE A 26 7.19 -6.85 4.62
C PHE A 26 6.64 -5.47 4.95
N THR A 27 7.54 -4.51 5.15
CA THR A 27 7.19 -3.09 5.19
C THR A 27 7.13 -2.52 3.77
N VAL A 28 5.96 -2.03 3.36
CA VAL A 28 5.74 -1.56 1.98
C VAL A 28 5.42 -0.07 1.98
N ALA A 29 6.25 0.72 1.31
CA ALA A 29 5.97 2.11 1.01
C ALA A 29 5.06 2.20 -0.23
N VAL A 30 3.95 2.91 -0.12
CA VAL A 30 3.00 3.07 -1.23
C VAL A 30 2.97 4.50 -1.74
N TYR A 31 2.84 4.66 -3.05
CA TYR A 31 2.63 5.94 -3.70
C TYR A 31 1.62 5.82 -4.83
N ASN A 32 0.84 6.87 -5.05
CA ASN A 32 -0.04 6.98 -6.19
C ASN A 32 -0.08 8.43 -6.67
N ARG A 33 -0.20 8.64 -7.98
CA ARG A 33 -0.25 9.99 -8.58
C ARG A 33 -1.36 10.85 -7.96
N THR A 34 -2.51 10.25 -7.71
CA THR A 34 -3.62 10.90 -7.00
C THR A 34 -3.49 10.59 -5.51
N VAL A 35 -3.19 11.61 -4.70
CA VAL A 35 -2.92 11.49 -3.25
C VAL A 35 -4.13 10.93 -2.51
N SER A 36 -5.36 11.30 -2.88
CA SER A 36 -6.57 10.80 -2.21
C SER A 36 -6.68 9.27 -2.24
N LYS A 37 -6.13 8.59 -3.25
CA LYS A 37 -6.10 7.12 -3.32
C LYS A 37 -5.16 6.50 -2.30
N VAL A 38 -4.09 7.21 -1.93
CA VAL A 38 -3.21 6.81 -0.83
C VAL A 38 -3.97 6.94 0.48
N ASP A 39 -4.62 8.09 0.70
CA ASP A 39 -5.38 8.35 1.94
C ASP A 39 -6.52 7.35 2.14
N GLU A 40 -7.30 7.08 1.08
CA GLU A 40 -8.38 6.09 1.07
C GLU A 40 -7.86 4.68 1.44
N PHE A 41 -6.71 4.28 0.88
CA PHE A 41 -6.15 2.96 1.13
C PHE A 41 -5.59 2.83 2.55
N VAL A 42 -4.77 3.80 2.99
CA VAL A 42 -4.11 3.80 4.29
C VAL A 42 -5.11 3.90 5.45
N ASN A 43 -6.19 4.68 5.29
CA ASN A 43 -7.21 4.83 6.32
C ASN A 43 -8.35 3.78 6.23
N GLY A 44 -8.44 3.07 5.10
CA GLY A 44 -9.40 2.01 4.86
C GLY A 44 -8.73 0.64 4.95
N SER A 45 -8.63 -0.05 3.81
CA SER A 45 -8.24 -1.46 3.73
C SER A 45 -6.88 -1.83 4.33
N ALA A 46 -5.95 -0.88 4.46
CA ALA A 46 -4.64 -1.16 5.07
C ALA A 46 -4.62 -1.03 6.61
N LYS A 47 -5.73 -0.64 7.23
CA LYS A 47 -5.86 -0.44 8.69
C LYS A 47 -6.48 -1.64 9.41
N GLU A 48 -7.19 -2.49 8.68
CA GLU A 48 -7.85 -3.71 9.18
C GLU A 48 -6.91 -4.91 9.06
#